data_AF-A0A535XCV8-F1
#
_entry.id   AF-A0A535XCV8-F1
#
_cell.length_a   1.000
_cell.length_b   1.000
_cell.length_c   1.000
_cell.angle_alpha   90.00
_cell.angle_beta   90.00
_cell.angle_gamma   90.00
#
_symmetry.space_group_name_H-M   'P 1'
#
loop_
_entity.id
_entity.type
_entity.pdbx_description
1 polymer ?
#
loop_
_entity_poly.entity_id
_entity_poly.type
_entity_poly.pdbx_seq_one_letter_code
_entity_poly.pdbx_strand_id
1 'polypeptide(L)'
;MAPSPQPSPRGRGGHNHLVAIISLLTDFGLADTYVGQVKGAMLAIAPAATLVDVTHAVAPQDVRGGAFSLWSAVEAFPSTSIHLAVVDPGVGSARRAIAIR
;
A
#
# COMPACT_ATOMS: atom_id res chain seq x y z
N MET A 1 18.98 18.01 -54.11
CA MET A 1 18.39 16.87 -53.37
C MET A 1 18.98 16.91 -51.96
N ALA A 2 18.27 17.54 -51.02
CA ALA A 2 18.75 17.72 -49.65
C ALA A 2 18.56 16.41 -48.85
N PRO A 3 19.47 16.06 -47.92
CA PRO A 3 19.33 14.84 -47.13
C PRO A 3 18.16 14.95 -46.17
N SER A 4 17.39 13.87 -46.05
CA SER A 4 16.26 13.72 -45.13
C SER A 4 16.70 13.92 -43.68
N PRO A 5 15.88 14.56 -42.81
CA PRO A 5 16.19 14.72 -41.40
C PRO A 5 16.21 13.34 -40.72
N GLN A 6 17.32 13.03 -40.06
CA GLN A 6 17.47 11.85 -39.20
C GLN A 6 16.51 11.97 -38.00
N PRO A 7 15.80 10.90 -37.61
CA PRO A 7 14.96 10.93 -36.41
C PRO A 7 15.82 11.09 -35.15
N SER A 8 15.38 11.98 -34.27
CA SER A 8 16.01 12.23 -32.97
C SER A 8 16.10 10.93 -32.13
N PRO A 9 17.14 10.77 -31.30
CA PRO A 9 17.24 9.60 -30.44
C PRO A 9 16.08 9.63 -29.45
N ARG A 10 15.21 8.60 -29.52
CA ARG A 10 14.12 8.38 -28.57
C ARG A 10 14.70 8.46 -27.16
N GLY A 11 14.22 9.41 -26.37
CA GLY A 11 14.59 9.55 -24.98
C GLY A 11 14.45 8.21 -24.28
N ARG A 12 15.50 7.80 -23.55
CA ARG A 12 15.42 6.70 -22.58
C ARG A 12 14.19 6.95 -21.72
N GLY A 13 13.21 6.06 -21.80
CA GLY A 13 12.04 6.11 -20.93
C GLY A 13 12.53 6.12 -19.49
N GLY A 14 12.37 7.26 -18.82
CA GLY A 14 12.54 7.34 -17.38
C GLY A 14 11.58 6.32 -16.78
N HIS A 15 12.09 5.36 -16.01
CA HIS A 15 11.27 4.67 -15.06
C HIS A 15 10.73 5.76 -14.15
N ASN A 16 9.50 6.21 -14.41
CA ASN A 16 8.78 7.12 -13.55
C ASN A 16 8.98 6.57 -12.14
N HIS A 17 9.51 7.37 -11.21
CA HIS A 17 9.51 7.01 -9.80
C HIS A 17 8.03 6.93 -9.42
N LEU A 18 7.41 5.78 -9.67
CA LEU A 18 6.03 5.53 -9.35
C LEU A 18 5.98 5.56 -7.84
N VAL A 19 5.52 6.68 -7.31
CA VAL A 19 5.15 6.83 -5.91
C VAL A 19 4.23 5.66 -5.59
N ALA A 20 4.73 4.72 -4.79
CA ALA A 20 3.99 3.53 -4.43
C ALA A 20 2.84 3.95 -3.51
N ILE A 21 1.60 3.65 -3.90
CA ILE A 21 0.45 3.77 -3.00
C ILE A 21 0.42 2.54 -2.13
N ILE A 22 0.43 2.74 -0.81
CA ILE A 22 0.22 1.68 0.17
C ILE A 22 -1.07 1.98 0.92
N SER A 23 -2.09 1.15 0.72
CA SER A 23 -3.35 1.28 1.45
C SER A 23 -3.27 0.54 2.79
N LEU A 24 -3.85 1.09 3.86
CA LEU A 24 -3.85 0.49 5.19
C LEU A 24 -5.26 0.13 5.66
N LEU A 25 -5.43 -1.09 6.17
CA LEU A 25 -6.64 -1.53 6.88
C LEU A 25 -6.25 -2.23 8.18
N THR A 26 -6.82 -1.82 9.32
CA THR A 26 -6.53 -2.45 10.61
C THR A 26 -7.74 -2.50 11.56
N ASP A 27 -7.63 -3.27 12.64
CA ASP A 27 -8.55 -3.28 13.79
C ASP A 27 -8.03 -2.51 15.02
N PHE A 28 -6.94 -1.74 14.86
CA PHE A 28 -6.29 -1.00 15.94
C PHE A 28 -7.12 0.16 16.53
N GLY A 29 -8.11 0.66 15.80
CA GLY A 29 -8.78 1.91 16.13
C GLY A 29 -7.91 3.13 15.87
N LEU A 30 -8.43 4.30 16.28
CA LEU A 30 -7.76 5.61 16.17
C LEU A 30 -7.59 6.30 17.52
N ALA A 31 -7.88 5.59 18.62
CA ALA A 31 -7.85 6.16 19.97
C ALA A 31 -6.42 6.34 20.51
N ASP A 32 -5.48 5.53 20.03
CA ASP A 32 -4.07 5.56 20.44
C ASP A 32 -3.14 5.89 19.26
N THR A 33 -1.83 5.82 19.52
CA THR A 33 -0.78 6.25 18.59
C THR A 33 -0.34 5.15 17.61
N TYR A 34 -0.90 3.94 17.69
CA TYR A 34 -0.31 2.77 17.04
C TYR A 34 -0.35 2.86 15.51
N VAL A 35 -1.45 3.36 14.94
CA VAL A 35 -1.54 3.66 13.50
C VAL A 35 -0.45 4.65 13.07
N GLY A 36 -0.19 5.68 13.86
CA GLY A 36 0.87 6.65 13.60
C GLY A 36 2.27 6.01 13.60
N GLN A 37 2.53 5.11 14.55
CA GLN A 37 3.80 4.39 14.64
C GLN A 37 4.03 3.48 13.42
N VAL A 38 3.00 2.75 12.98
CA VAL A 38 3.07 1.91 11.77
C VAL A 38 3.40 2.75 10.54
N LYS A 39 2.70 3.87 10.34
CA LYS A 39 2.96 4.79 9.23
C LYS A 39 4.38 5.37 9.29
N GLY A 40 4.85 5.75 10.47
CA GLY A 40 6.22 6.21 10.68
C GLY A 40 7.26 5.17 10.27
N ALA A 41 7.07 3.91 10.67
CA ALA A 41 7.95 2.82 10.27
C ALA A 41 7.93 2.57 8.75
N MET A 42 6.77 2.64 8.12
CA MET A 42 6.63 2.50 6.66
C MET A 42 7.35 3.63 5.92
N LEU A 43 7.17 4.88 6.35
CA LEU A 43 7.81 6.04 5.72
C LEU A 43 9.33 6.09 5.98
N ALA A 44 9.82 5.50 7.07
CA ALA A 44 11.26 5.34 7.27
C ALA A 44 11.89 4.39 6.24
N ILE A 45 11.15 3.37 5.78
CA ILE A 45 11.60 2.40 4.76
C ILE A 45 11.36 2.93 3.34
N ALA A 46 10.20 3.54 3.10
CA ALA A 46 9.78 4.06 1.81
C ALA A 46 9.30 5.52 1.93
N PRO A 47 10.21 6.51 2.01
CA PRO A 47 9.86 7.90 2.29
C PRO A 47 9.00 8.56 1.21
N ALA A 48 9.05 8.03 -0.02
CA ALA A 48 8.27 8.53 -1.15
C ALA A 48 6.91 7.83 -1.30
N ALA A 49 6.54 6.89 -0.43
CA ALA A 49 5.26 6.19 -0.53
C ALA A 49 4.08 7.11 -0.17
N THR A 50 2.97 6.97 -0.88
CA THR A 50 1.70 7.57 -0.50
C THR A 50 0.92 6.58 0.36
N LEU A 51 0.66 6.93 1.61
CA LEU A 51 -0.12 6.11 2.52
C LEU A 51 -1.59 6.52 2.48
N VAL A 52 -2.49 5.56 2.26
CA VAL A 52 -3.94 5.79 2.21
C VAL A 52 -4.64 4.88 3.21
N ASP A 53 -5.34 5.45 4.18
CA ASP A 53 -6.15 4.63 5.09
C ASP A 53 -7.44 4.21 4.39
N VAL A 54 -7.69 2.91 4.35
CA VAL A 54 -9.01 2.37 4.00
C VAL A 54 -9.92 2.47 5.23
N THR A 55 -9.50 1.89 6.35
CA THR A 55 -10.15 2.02 7.65
C THR A 55 -9.27 1.45 8.76
N HIS A 56 -9.34 2.03 9.95
CA HIS A 56 -8.75 1.46 11.17
C HIS A 56 -9.84 1.01 12.16
N ALA A 57 -11.09 1.01 11.73
CA ALA A 57 -12.27 0.76 12.55
C ALA A 57 -12.87 -0.63 12.33
N VAL A 58 -12.09 -1.59 11.83
CA VAL A 58 -12.52 -3.00 11.83
C VAL A 58 -12.74 -3.43 13.27
N ALA A 59 -13.81 -4.18 13.54
CA ALA A 59 -14.05 -4.70 14.88
C ALA A 59 -12.84 -5.54 15.33
N PRO A 60 -12.40 -5.43 16.61
CA PRO A 60 -11.24 -6.15 17.10
C PRO A 60 -11.34 -7.64 16.76
N GLN A 61 -10.28 -8.18 16.13
CA GLN A 61 -10.14 -9.59 15.78
C GLN A 61 -11.13 -10.11 14.71
N ASP A 62 -11.95 -9.25 14.10
CA ASP A 62 -12.89 -9.66 13.05
C ASP A 62 -12.20 -9.79 11.68
N VAL A 63 -11.47 -10.89 11.52
CA VAL A 63 -10.74 -11.21 10.28
C VAL A 63 -11.68 -11.24 9.06
N ARG A 64 -12.93 -11.70 9.23
CA ARG A 64 -13.90 -11.80 8.13
C ARG A 64 -14.41 -10.43 7.72
N GLY A 65 -14.77 -9.58 8.68
CA GLY A 65 -15.16 -8.19 8.43
C GLY A 65 -14.03 -7.42 7.76
N GLY A 66 -12.80 -7.55 8.26
CA GLY A 66 -11.61 -6.95 7.65
C GLY A 66 -11.36 -7.43 6.21
N ALA A 67 -11.50 -8.73 5.95
CA ALA A 67 -11.34 -9.28 4.60
C ALA A 67 -12.41 -8.75 3.62
N PHE A 68 -13.67 -8.64 4.07
CA PHE A 68 -14.75 -8.07 3.25
C PHE A 68 -14.49 -6.59 2.94
N SER A 69 -14.13 -5.79 3.96
CA SER A 69 -13.79 -4.38 3.77
C SER A 69 -12.62 -4.20 2.81
N LEU A 70 -11.56 -5.01 2.95
CA LEU A 70 -10.42 -4.98 2.03
C LEU A 70 -10.86 -5.32 0.60
N TRP A 71 -11.59 -6.43 0.42
CA TRP A 71 -12.09 -6.86 -0.89
C TRP A 71 -12.92 -5.78 -1.57
N SER A 72 -13.78 -5.08 -0.82
CA SER A 72 -14.60 -3.99 -1.35
C SER A 72 -13.80 -2.74 -1.75
N ALA A 73 -12.61 -2.55 -1.18
CA ALA A 73 -11.79 -1.35 -1.39
C ALA A 73 -10.75 -1.52 -2.51
N VAL A 74 -10.23 -2.74 -2.73
CA VAL A 74 -9.08 -3.00 -3.61
C VAL A 74 -9.29 -2.46 -5.04
N GLU A 75 -10.49 -2.59 -5.61
CA GLU A 75 -10.78 -2.15 -6.98
C GLU A 75 -10.72 -0.62 -7.18
N ALA A 76 -10.79 0.16 -6.10
CA ALA A 76 -10.68 1.62 -6.17
C ALA A 76 -9.23 2.11 -6.33
N PHE A 77 -8.24 1.22 -6.17
CA PHE A 77 -6.82 1.56 -6.24
C PHE A 77 -6.20 1.14 -7.57
N PRO A 78 -5.13 1.83 -8.04
CA PRO A 78 -4.34 1.36 -9.17
C PRO A 78 -3.80 -0.05 -8.94
N SER A 79 -3.70 -0.87 -9.99
CA SER A 79 -3.20 -2.25 -9.93
C SER A 79 -1.75 -2.38 -9.45
N THR A 80 -1.00 -1.28 -9.40
CA THR A 80 0.37 -1.20 -8.86
C THR A 80 0.41 -0.92 -7.36
N SER A 81 -0.73 -0.77 -6.69
CA SER A 81 -0.81 -0.45 -5.26
C SER A 81 -0.48 -1.66 -4.40
N ILE A 82 0.05 -1.40 -3.21
CA ILE A 82 0.28 -2.42 -2.18
C ILE A 82 -0.84 -2.28 -1.14
N HIS A 83 -1.51 -3.38 -0.85
CA HIS A 83 -2.55 -3.40 0.18
C HIS A 83 -2.01 -4.06 1.45
N LEU A 84 -1.88 -3.28 2.53
CA LEU A 84 -1.50 -3.77 3.85
C LEU A 84 -2.75 -3.88 4.73
N ALA A 85 -3.13 -5.09 5.11
CA ALA A 85 -4.23 -5.35 6.03
C ALA A 85 -3.73 -6.12 7.26
N VAL A 86 -4.03 -5.61 8.46
CA VAL A 86 -3.67 -6.25 9.73
C VAL A 86 -4.90 -6.34 10.62
N VAL A 87 -5.49 -7.52 10.65
CA VAL A 87 -6.51 -7.93 11.62
C VAL A 87 -6.06 -9.30 12.10
N ASP A 88 -5.33 -9.35 13.20
CA ASP A 88 -4.67 -10.57 13.65
C ASP A 88 -4.74 -10.73 15.17
N PRO A 89 -5.56 -11.68 15.68
CA PRO A 89 -5.58 -12.03 17.10
C PRO A 89 -4.24 -12.59 17.62
N GLY A 90 -3.38 -13.06 16.71
CA GLY A 90 -2.09 -13.69 16.99
C GLY A 90 -0.88 -12.76 16.81
N VAL A 91 -1.06 -11.44 16.82
CA VAL A 91 0.09 -10.50 16.80
C VAL A 91 1.12 -10.83 17.88
N GLY A 92 2.40 -10.76 17.53
CA GLY A 92 3.51 -11.08 18.44
C GLY A 92 3.79 -12.59 18.63
N SER A 93 3.01 -13.47 18.00
CA SER A 93 3.29 -14.91 17.98
C SER A 93 4.30 -15.31 16.91
N ALA A 94 4.63 -16.61 16.82
CA ALA A 94 5.44 -17.17 15.73
C ALA A 94 4.74 -17.16 14.35
N ARG A 95 3.47 -16.74 14.29
CA ARG A 95 2.70 -16.65 13.04
C ARG A 95 3.34 -15.62 12.12
N ARG A 96 3.63 -16.04 10.88
CA ARG A 96 4.25 -15.19 9.86
C ARG A 96 3.19 -14.43 9.06
N ALA A 97 3.54 -13.22 8.64
CA ALA A 97 2.80 -12.49 7.63
C ALA A 97 2.85 -13.20 6.26
N ILE A 98 1.83 -12.98 5.45
CA ILE A 98 1.71 -13.49 4.09
C ILE A 98 1.76 -12.31 3.12
N ALA A 99 2.44 -12.49 1.99
CA ALA A 99 2.43 -11.57 0.86
C ALA A 99 2.14 -12.36 -0.43
N ILE A 100 1.24 -11.84 -1.26
CA ILE A 100 0.82 -12.45 -2.53
C ILE A 100 0.81 -11.39 -3.64
N ARG A 101 0.85 -11.83 -4.90
CA ARG A 101 0.82 -10.99 -6.10
C ARG A 101 -0.28 -11.47 -7.04
#